data_AF-A0A2H3IVP0-F1
#
_entry.id   AF-A0A2H3IVP0-F1
#
_cell.length_a   1.000
_cell.length_b   1.000
_cell.length_c   1.000
_cell.angle_alpha   90.00
_cell.angle_beta   90.00
_cell.angle_gamma   90.00
#
_symmetry.space_group_name_H-M   'P 1'
#
loop_
_entity.id
_entity.type
_entity.pdbx_description
1 polymer ?
#
loop_
_entity_poly.entity_id
_entity_poly.type
_entity_poly.pdbx_seq_one_letter_code
_entity_poly.pdbx_strand_id
1 'polypeptide(L)'
;SASPSNASASARSTSPPPEPGKQKALLSTPQKRLNHIMSEQKRRNAIRDGYLQLTTLLAPAGAPIGSGMPTRGRPKGSGGRGRGSKGKSGILFKAKEYIRFLEEGRDALADEVEKLEAAAGIRRP
;
A
#
# COMPACT_ATOMS: atom_id res chain seq x y z
N SER A 1 -25.11 18.95 -32.12
CA SER A 1 -25.57 17.96 -31.13
C SER A 1 -24.64 18.05 -29.93
N ALA A 2 -25.07 18.74 -28.86
CA ALA A 2 -24.24 19.06 -27.71
C ALA A 2 -24.65 18.20 -26.49
N SER A 3 -23.66 17.84 -25.68
CA SER A 3 -23.69 16.95 -24.50
C SER A 3 -24.69 17.34 -23.41
N PRO A 4 -24.80 16.52 -22.36
CA PRO A 4 -24.13 16.99 -21.15
C PRO A 4 -23.33 15.94 -20.36
N SER A 5 -22.32 16.50 -19.72
CA SER A 5 -21.35 15.97 -18.79
C SER A 5 -21.98 15.29 -17.57
N ASN A 6 -21.60 14.04 -17.31
CA ASN A 6 -22.00 13.32 -16.11
C ASN A 6 -21.12 13.78 -14.93
N ALA A 7 -21.48 14.90 -14.31
CA ALA A 7 -20.87 15.35 -13.07
C ALA A 7 -21.39 14.46 -11.93
N SER A 8 -20.52 13.63 -11.37
CA SER A 8 -20.75 12.85 -10.16
C SER A 8 -20.92 13.79 -8.96
N ALA A 9 -22.13 14.31 -8.78
CA ALA A 9 -22.54 15.01 -7.58
C ALA A 9 -22.41 14.05 -6.39
N SER A 10 -21.58 14.44 -5.40
CA SER A 10 -21.51 13.80 -4.09
C SER A 10 -22.92 13.60 -3.56
N ALA A 11 -23.34 12.35 -3.44
CA ALA A 11 -24.55 11.97 -2.73
C ALA A 11 -24.35 12.37 -1.26
N ARG A 12 -24.83 13.58 -0.94
CA ARG A 12 -24.89 14.15 0.39
C ARG A 12 -25.91 13.29 1.14
N SER A 13 -25.41 12.35 1.93
CA SER A 13 -26.22 11.52 2.82
C SER A 13 -27.00 12.42 3.77
N THR A 14 -28.28 12.59 3.48
CA THR A 14 -29.25 13.22 4.36
C THR A 14 -29.43 12.33 5.57
N SER A 15 -28.69 12.62 6.64
CA SER A 15 -28.97 12.07 7.97
C SER A 15 -30.32 12.59 8.47
N PRO A 16 -31.15 11.76 9.13
CA PRO A 16 -32.41 12.20 9.73
C PRO A 16 -32.17 13.29 10.79
N PRO A 17 -33.18 14.13 11.08
CA PRO A 17 -33.06 15.22 12.05
C PRO A 17 -32.64 14.70 13.43
N PRO A 18 -31.80 15.43 14.17
CA PRO A 18 -31.35 15.01 15.48
C PRO A 18 -32.51 15.06 16.48
N GLU A 19 -32.87 13.89 17.03
CA GLU A 19 -33.73 13.76 18.20
C GLU A 19 -33.26 14.70 19.33
N PRO A 20 -34.12 15.60 19.84
CA PRO A 20 -33.79 16.52 20.92
C PRO A 20 -33.75 15.76 22.25
N GLY A 21 -32.63 15.09 22.52
CA GLY A 21 -32.46 14.34 23.77
C GLY A 21 -31.16 13.57 23.94
N LYS A 22 -30.34 13.45 22.90
CA LYS A 22 -29.00 12.85 23.00
C LYS A 22 -27.95 13.86 22.62
N GLN A 23 -27.87 14.94 23.41
CA GLN A 23 -26.65 15.74 23.44
C GLN A 23 -25.53 14.75 23.76
N LYS A 24 -24.61 14.51 22.82
CA LYS A 24 -23.44 13.66 23.05
C LYS A 24 -22.77 14.19 24.30
N ALA A 25 -22.93 13.48 25.43
CA ALA A 25 -22.40 13.92 26.70
C ALA A 25 -20.92 14.23 26.47
N LEU A 26 -20.53 15.49 26.72
CA LEU A 26 -19.14 15.93 26.54
C LEU A 26 -18.27 14.97 27.36
N LEU A 27 -17.51 14.12 26.66
CA LEU A 27 -16.69 13.09 27.29
C LEU A 27 -15.88 13.74 28.41
N SER A 28 -15.94 13.15 29.61
CA SER A 28 -15.20 13.66 30.76
C SER A 28 -13.69 13.65 30.47
N THR A 29 -12.91 14.47 31.16
CA THR A 29 -11.45 14.52 30.95
C THR A 29 -10.77 13.15 31.13
N PRO A 30 -11.17 12.26 32.08
CA PRO A 30 -10.70 10.88 32.12
C PRO A 30 -11.12 10.05 30.90
N GLN A 31 -12.37 10.17 30.45
CA GLN A 31 -12.87 9.44 29.28
C GLN A 31 -12.16 9.86 27.99
N LYS A 32 -11.86 11.16 27.81
CA LYS A 32 -11.08 11.66 26.67
C LYS A 32 -9.67 11.07 26.66
N ARG A 33 -9.01 11.00 27.82
CA ARG A 33 -7.68 10.39 27.96
C ARG A 33 -7.68 8.92 27.54
N LEU A 34 -8.64 8.14 28.05
CA LEU A 34 -8.76 6.72 27.71
C LEU A 34 -9.05 6.50 26.23
N ASN A 35 -10.01 7.25 25.67
CA ASN A 35 -10.32 7.18 24.24
C ASN A 35 -9.11 7.57 23.38
N HIS A 36 -8.36 8.60 23.77
CA HIS A 36 -7.14 8.99 23.08
C HIS A 36 -6.11 7.85 23.05
N ILE A 37 -5.81 7.24 24.20
CA ILE A 37 -4.90 6.09 24.31
C ILE A 37 -5.36 4.94 23.42
N MET A 38 -6.63 4.55 23.51
CA MET A 38 -7.18 3.44 22.73
C MET A 38 -7.16 3.72 21.23
N SER A 39 -7.54 4.92 20.80
CA SER A 39 -7.55 5.30 19.38
C SER A 39 -6.15 5.29 18.77
N GLU A 40 -5.16 5.79 19.51
CA GLU A 40 -3.78 5.81 19.07
C GLU A 40 -3.16 4.41 19.07
N GLN A 41 -3.50 3.57 20.05
CA GLN A 41 -3.07 2.16 20.03
C GLN A 41 -3.65 1.41 18.83
N LYS A 42 -4.94 1.59 18.53
CA LYS A 42 -5.58 1.02 17.34
C LYS A 42 -4.87 1.46 16.07
N ARG A 43 -4.58 2.77 15.93
CA ARG A 43 -3.84 3.31 14.80
C ARG A 43 -2.44 2.69 14.67
N ARG A 44 -1.71 2.58 15.78
CA ARG A 44 -0.36 1.97 15.78
C ARG A 44 -0.38 0.49 15.42
N ASN A 45 -1.38 -0.25 15.87
CA ASN A 45 -1.56 -1.66 15.52
C ASN A 45 -1.81 -1.81 14.02
N ALA A 46 -2.72 -1.03 13.44
CA ALA A 46 -2.97 -1.05 12.00
C ALA A 46 -1.72 -0.75 11.17
N ILE A 47 -0.90 0.22 11.60
CA ILE A 47 0.39 0.52 10.94
C ILE A 47 1.33 -0.67 11.04
N ARG A 48 1.43 -1.31 12.21
CA ARG A 48 2.29 -2.48 12.42
C ARG A 48 1.89 -3.64 11.50
N ASP A 49 0.59 -3.91 11.40
CA ASP A 49 0.06 -4.98 10.57
C ASP A 49 0.32 -4.71 9.09
N GLY A 50 0.18 -3.46 8.63
CA GLY A 50 0.55 -3.06 7.27
C GLY A 50 2.04 -3.26 6.95
N TYR A 51 2.94 -3.00 7.91
CA TYR A 51 4.37 -3.28 7.74
C TYR A 51 4.69 -4.78 7.65
N LEU A 52 3.95 -5.62 8.38
CA LEU A 52 4.11 -7.08 8.30
C LEU A 52 3.70 -7.59 6.92
N GLN A 53 2.55 -7.15 6.41
CA GLN A 53 2.09 -7.48 5.06
C GLN A 53 3.10 -7.04 4.00
N LEU A 54 3.61 -5.81 4.11
CA LEU A 54 4.62 -5.30 3.19
C LEU A 54 5.92 -6.12 3.22
N THR A 55 6.34 -6.55 4.41
CA THR A 55 7.54 -7.38 4.56
C THR A 55 7.35 -8.74 3.88
N THR A 56 6.15 -9.33 4.00
CA THR A 56 5.81 -10.59 3.33
C THR A 56 5.80 -10.45 1.80
N LEU A 57 5.22 -9.36 1.27
CA LEU A 57 5.19 -9.11 -0.19
C LEU A 57 6.59 -8.92 -0.79
N LEU A 58 7.52 -8.31 -0.04
CA LEU A 58 8.90 -8.09 -0.50
C LEU A 58 9.80 -9.33 -0.38
N ALA A 59 9.31 -10.42 0.21
CA ALA A 59 10.03 -11.68 0.35
C ALA A 59 9.03 -12.85 0.30
N PRO A 60 8.42 -13.12 -0.87
CA PRO A 60 7.51 -14.25 -1.02
C PRO A 60 8.26 -15.55 -0.71
N ALA A 61 7.57 -16.44 0.01
CA ALA A 61 8.11 -17.57 0.77
C ALA A 61 9.25 -18.34 0.05
N GLY A 62 10.42 -18.38 0.70
CA GLY A 62 11.57 -19.22 0.31
C GLY A 62 12.73 -18.48 -0.36
N ALA A 63 12.50 -17.28 -0.90
CA ALA A 63 13.53 -16.44 -1.50
C ALA A 63 14.27 -15.61 -0.43
N PRO A 64 15.62 -15.60 -0.38
CA PRO A 64 16.34 -14.71 0.54
C PRO A 64 15.96 -13.26 0.25
N ILE A 65 15.77 -12.45 1.29
CA ILE A 65 15.31 -11.05 1.19
C ILE A 65 16.21 -10.27 0.22
N GLY A 66 15.74 -10.09 -1.03
CA GLY A 66 16.49 -9.45 -2.13
C GLY A 66 16.83 -10.36 -3.32
N SER A 67 16.35 -11.61 -3.38
CA SER A 67 16.72 -12.57 -4.45
C SER A 67 15.98 -12.38 -5.78
N GLY A 68 15.00 -11.48 -5.85
CA GLY A 68 14.31 -11.10 -7.10
C GLY A 68 14.51 -9.63 -7.48
N MET A 69 15.30 -8.88 -6.70
CA MET A 69 15.51 -7.45 -6.90
C MET A 69 16.84 -7.26 -7.65
N PRO A 70 16.90 -6.63 -8.83
CA PRO A 70 18.18 -6.26 -9.43
C PRO A 70 18.93 -5.34 -8.45
N THR A 71 19.97 -5.87 -7.81
CA THR A 71 20.84 -5.09 -6.93
C THR A 71 21.74 -4.21 -7.78
N ARG A 72 21.17 -3.19 -8.40
CA ARG A 72 21.91 -2.21 -9.19
C ARG A 72 22.66 -1.29 -8.23
N GLY A 73 23.89 -1.66 -7.91
CA GLY A 73 24.86 -0.79 -7.24
C GLY A 73 24.85 -0.76 -5.72
N ARG A 74 24.59 -1.87 -5.02
CA ARG A 74 24.96 -1.92 -3.59
C ARG A 74 26.49 -1.98 -3.50
N PRO A 75 27.19 -0.97 -2.94
CA PRO A 75 28.63 -1.03 -2.81
C PRO A 75 29.03 -2.26 -1.98
N LYS A 76 29.96 -3.06 -2.51
CA LYS A 76 30.60 -4.16 -1.79
C LYS A 76 31.44 -3.56 -0.66
N GLY A 77 30.84 -3.38 0.52
CA GLY A 77 31.54 -2.83 1.68
C GLY A 77 30.70 -2.56 2.93
N SER A 78 29.37 -2.44 2.84
CA SER A 78 28.53 -2.26 4.03
C SER A 78 28.18 -3.60 4.69
N GLY A 79 29.19 -4.20 5.31
CA GLY A 79 29.08 -5.31 6.25
C GLY A 79 28.59 -4.81 7.61
N GLY A 80 27.28 -4.56 7.74
CA GLY A 80 26.64 -4.34 9.03
C GLY A 80 25.96 -5.63 9.49
N ARG A 81 26.63 -6.39 10.35
CA ARG A 81 26.04 -7.50 11.11
C ARG A 81 24.87 -6.96 11.93
N GLY A 82 23.66 -7.34 11.56
CA GLY A 82 22.44 -6.93 12.25
C GLY A 82 21.31 -7.86 11.87
N ARG A 83 21.29 -9.05 12.46
CA ARG A 83 20.13 -9.94 12.47
C ARG A 83 19.07 -9.30 13.38
N GLY A 84 18.43 -8.27 12.86
CA GLY A 84 17.39 -7.52 13.52
C GLY A 84 16.74 -6.63 12.47
N SER A 85 15.50 -6.96 12.11
CA SER A 85 14.54 -6.14 11.37
C SER A 85 15.14 -4.94 10.63
N LYS A 86 15.35 -5.06 9.30
CA LYS A 86 15.65 -3.89 8.45
C LYS A 86 14.64 -2.81 8.84
N GLY A 87 15.12 -1.67 9.36
CA GLY A 87 14.26 -0.68 10.00
C GLY A 87 13.08 -0.25 9.12
N LYS A 88 12.03 0.31 9.74
CA LYS A 88 10.78 0.71 9.05
C LYS A 88 11.03 1.49 7.76
N SER A 89 11.99 2.41 7.76
CA SER A 89 12.39 3.17 6.58
C SER A 89 12.98 2.29 5.47
N GLY A 90 13.83 1.33 5.80
CA GLY A 90 14.46 0.43 4.84
C GLY A 90 13.47 -0.49 4.12
N ILE A 91 12.36 -0.87 4.77
CA ILE A 91 11.28 -1.62 4.14
C ILE A 91 10.56 -0.75 3.10
N LEU A 92 10.27 0.52 3.44
CA LEU A 92 9.61 1.44 2.51
C LEU A 92 10.47 1.73 1.27
N PHE A 93 11.78 1.96 1.44
CA PHE A 93 12.68 2.17 0.29
C PHE A 93 12.70 0.96 -0.64
N LYS A 94 12.78 -0.25 -0.09
CA LYS A 94 12.70 -1.46 -0.91
C LYS A 94 11.35 -1.62 -1.59
N ALA A 95 10.25 -1.26 -0.93
CA ALA A 95 8.92 -1.33 -1.52
C ALA A 95 8.84 -0.48 -2.78
N LYS A 96 9.33 0.76 -2.71
CA LYS A 96 9.42 1.66 -3.86
C LYS A 96 10.21 1.03 -5.00
N GLU A 97 11.41 0.52 -4.72
CA GLU A 97 12.23 -0.09 -5.75
C GLU A 97 11.56 -1.33 -6.35
N TYR A 98 10.93 -2.17 -5.51
CA TYR A 98 10.22 -3.37 -5.95
C TYR A 98 9.02 -3.07 -6.85
N ILE A 99 8.25 -2.02 -6.55
CA ILE A 99 7.15 -1.55 -7.42
C ILE A 99 7.71 -1.22 -8.81
N ARG A 100 8.78 -0.42 -8.86
CA ARG A 100 9.42 -0.05 -10.13
C ARG A 100 9.89 -1.27 -10.92
N PHE A 101 10.52 -2.23 -10.24
CA PHE A 101 10.94 -3.48 -10.90
C PHE A 101 9.77 -4.28 -11.45
N LEU A 102 8.66 -4.37 -10.73
CA LEU A 102 7.45 -5.04 -11.22
C LEU A 102 6.84 -4.32 -12.41
N GLU A 103 6.85 -2.98 -12.42
CA GLU A 103 6.38 -2.18 -13.56
C GLU A 103 7.24 -2.41 -14.80
N GLU A 104 8.57 -2.33 -14.67
CA GLU A 104 9.52 -2.61 -15.75
C GLU A 104 9.36 -4.05 -16.28
N GLY A 105 9.20 -5.03 -15.38
CA GLY A 105 8.97 -6.43 -15.75
C GLY A 105 7.62 -6.67 -16.42
N ARG A 106 6.56 -5.99 -15.97
CA ARG A 106 5.22 -6.06 -16.58
C ARG A 106 5.27 -5.54 -18.02
N ASP A 107 5.90 -4.39 -18.23
CA ASP A 107 5.95 -3.73 -19.54
C ASP A 107 6.77 -4.58 -20.53
N ALA A 108 7.94 -5.07 -20.11
CA ALA A 108 8.74 -5.98 -20.93
C ALA A 108 7.99 -7.28 -21.29
N LEU A 109 7.24 -7.86 -20.35
CA LEU A 109 6.43 -9.04 -20.61
C LEU A 109 5.27 -8.74 -21.56
N ALA A 110 4.67 -7.55 -21.47
CA ALA A 110 3.61 -7.12 -22.38
C ALA A 110 4.14 -6.99 -23.82
N ASP A 111 5.31 -6.38 -24.00
CA ASP A 111 5.97 -6.25 -25.31
C ASP A 111 6.29 -7.63 -25.92
N GLU A 112 6.78 -8.57 -25.09
CA GLU A 112 7.07 -9.93 -25.54
C GLU A 112 5.79 -10.66 -25.96
N VAL A 113 4.71 -10.50 -25.20
CA VAL A 113 3.41 -11.08 -25.54
C VAL A 113 2.86 -10.48 -26.83
N GLU A 114 2.93 -9.17 -27.03
CA GLU A 114 2.50 -8.51 -28.28
C GLU A 114 3.28 -9.06 -29.48
N LYS A 115 4.60 -9.18 -29.35
CA LYS A 115 5.45 -9.74 -30.40
C LYS A 115 5.07 -11.18 -30.75
N LEU A 116 4.81 -12.01 -29.74
CA LEU A 116 4.42 -13.40 -29.93
C LEU A 116 3.01 -13.52 -30.53
N GLU A 117 2.07 -12.71 -30.09
CA GLU A 117 0.70 -12.65 -30.64
C GLU A 117 0.73 -12.24 -32.11
N ALA A 118 1.53 -11.22 -32.46
CA ALA A 118 1.74 -10.80 -33.84
C ALA A 118 2.36 -11.91 -34.70
N ALA A 119 3.39 -12.61 -34.19
CA ALA A 119 4.02 -13.73 -34.88
C ALA A 119 3.06 -14.94 -35.06
N ALA A 120 2.16 -15.15 -34.10
CA ALA A 120 1.14 -16.19 -34.14
C ALA A 120 -0.12 -15.80 -34.94
N GLY A 121 -0.22 -14.56 -35.41
CA GLY A 121 -1.40 -14.03 -36.11
C GLY A 121 -2.64 -13.87 -35.22
N ILE A 122 -2.48 -13.86 -33.90
CA ILE A 122 -3.56 -13.70 -32.92
C ILE A 122 -3.78 -12.21 -32.70
N ARG A 123 -4.99 -11.70 -33.03
CA ARG A 123 -5.40 -10.35 -32.64
C ARG A 123 -6.33 -10.44 -31.44
N ARG A 124 -6.01 -9.72 -30.37
CA ARG A 124 -6.93 -9.51 -29.25
C ARG A 124 -8.15 -8.70 -29.75
N PRO A 125 -9.36 -8.99 -29.24
CA PRO A 125 -10.56 -8.22 -29.53
C PRO A 125 -10.46 -6.78 -29.01
#